data_AF-A0A0F4SMQ6-F1
#
_entry.id   AF-A0A0F4SMQ6-F1
#
_cell.length_a   1.000
_cell.length_b   1.000
_cell.length_c   1.000
_cell.angle_alpha   90.00
_cell.angle_beta   90.00
_cell.angle_gamma   90.00
#
_symmetry.space_group_name_H-M   'P 1'
#
loop_
_entity.id
_entity.type
_entity.pdbx_description
1 polymer ?
#
loop_
_entity_poly.entity_id
_entity_poly.type
_entity_poly.pdbx_seq_one_letter_code
_entity_poly.pdbx_strand_id
1 'polypeptide(L)'
;MQGRLPTRAAQVHQNQHRQNSQEHDYHDALSIAAGRRVLPPCCKTVHISLFFDGTGNNLNNDLYLSNPKHPTNVARLFRASIGDGHAGGTTHGSSIARGLTDA
;
A
#
# COMPACT_ATOMS: atom_id res chain seq x y z
N MET A 1 -21.10 10.56 -15.55
CA MET A 1 -19.89 11.10 -14.89
C MET A 1 -18.98 9.91 -14.58
N GLN A 2 -17.70 9.94 -15.00
CA GLN A 2 -16.76 8.82 -14.82
C GLN A 2 -15.97 9.00 -13.51
N GLY A 3 -15.76 7.91 -12.75
CA GLY A 3 -15.00 7.91 -11.49
C GLY A 3 -13.47 8.02 -11.67
N ARG A 4 -12.72 8.09 -10.55
CA ARG A 4 -11.24 8.29 -10.52
C ARG A 4 -10.41 7.03 -10.27
N LEU A 5 -11.04 5.88 -10.06
CA LEU A 5 -10.31 4.62 -9.94
C LEU A 5 -9.70 4.23 -11.30
N PRO A 6 -8.53 3.56 -11.32
CA PRO A 6 -7.88 3.18 -12.56
C PRO A 6 -8.79 2.25 -13.37
N THR A 7 -8.98 2.57 -14.65
CA THR A 7 -9.81 1.77 -15.57
C THR A 7 -8.97 1.09 -16.64
N ARG A 8 -7.66 1.41 -16.72
CA ARG A 8 -6.74 0.90 -17.73
C ARG A 8 -5.47 0.35 -17.08
N ALA A 9 -5.01 -0.82 -17.55
CA ALA A 9 -3.78 -1.45 -17.08
C ALA A 9 -2.55 -0.53 -17.16
N ALA A 10 -2.47 0.33 -18.19
CA ALA A 10 -1.39 1.31 -18.33
C ALA A 10 -1.25 2.26 -17.12
N GLN A 11 -2.36 2.64 -16.46
CA GLN A 11 -2.31 3.50 -15.27
C GLN A 11 -1.67 2.79 -14.08
N VAL A 12 -1.94 1.49 -13.94
CA VAL A 12 -1.34 0.63 -12.90
C VAL A 12 0.15 0.44 -13.16
N HIS A 13 0.53 0.14 -14.41
CA HIS A 13 1.93 -0.04 -14.80
C HIS A 13 2.75 1.23 -14.54
N GLN A 14 2.19 2.41 -14.85
CA GLN A 14 2.84 3.68 -14.55
C GLN A 14 3.05 3.90 -13.05
N ASN A 15 2.09 3.50 -12.22
CA ASN A 15 2.23 3.58 -10.77
C ASN A 15 3.34 2.63 -10.26
N GLN A 16 3.35 1.38 -10.72
CA GLN A 16 4.38 0.41 -10.38
C GLN A 16 5.78 0.88 -10.80
N HIS A 17 5.92 1.45 -12.00
CA HIS A 17 7.19 1.99 -12.47
C HIS A 17 7.72 3.10 -11.55
N ARG A 18 6.84 3.99 -11.06
CA ARG A 18 7.22 5.02 -10.07
C ARG A 18 7.67 4.42 -8.74
N GLN A 19 6.99 3.38 -8.24
CA GLN A 19 7.38 2.71 -6.99
C GLN A 19 8.78 2.07 -7.07
N ASN A 20 9.19 1.63 -8.26
CA ASN A 20 10.50 0.98 -8.48
C ASN A 20 11.60 1.95 -8.94
N SER A 21 11.33 3.26 -9.01
CA SER A 21 12.28 4.26 -9.54
C SER A 21 13.65 4.21 -8.83
N GLN A 22 13.67 4.16 -7.50
CA GLN A 22 14.91 4.13 -6.72
C GLN A 22 15.76 2.87 -6.99
N GLU A 23 15.13 1.72 -7.28
CA GLU A 23 15.83 0.49 -7.66
C GLU A 23 16.50 0.63 -9.04
N HIS A 24 15.81 1.28 -9.98
CA HIS A 24 16.37 1.58 -11.30
C HIS A 24 17.51 2.61 -11.21
N ASP A 25 17.31 3.69 -10.46
CA ASP A 25 18.33 4.73 -10.28
C ASP A 25 19.61 4.15 -9.65
N TYR A 26 19.46 3.24 -8.68
CA TYR A 26 20.59 2.52 -8.09
C TYR A 26 21.30 1.60 -9.09
N HIS A 27 20.53 0.86 -9.92
CA HIS A 27 21.10 0.03 -10.99
C HIS A 27 21.86 0.87 -12.03
N ASP A 28 21.33 2.03 -12.39
CA ASP A 28 21.96 2.94 -13.34
C ASP A 28 23.25 3.54 -12.76
N ALA A 29 23.24 3.95 -11.48
CA ALA A 29 24.44 4.43 -10.79
C ALA A 29 25.57 3.37 -10.79
N LEU A 30 25.24 2.10 -10.52
CA LEU A 30 26.21 1.00 -10.59
C LEU A 30 26.72 0.77 -12.02
N SER A 31 25.86 0.88 -13.03
CA SER A 31 26.23 0.72 -14.44
C SER A 31 27.18 1.83 -14.91
N ILE A 32 26.91 3.07 -14.49
CA ILE A 32 27.78 4.23 -14.76
C ILE A 32 29.14 4.02 -14.10
N ALA A 33 29.16 3.64 -12.82
CA ALA A 33 30.40 3.38 -12.09
C ALA A 33 31.24 2.25 -12.71
N ALA A 34 30.60 1.24 -13.29
CA ALA A 34 31.26 0.12 -13.98
C ALA A 34 31.68 0.44 -15.43
N GLY A 35 31.28 1.59 -15.99
CA GLY A 35 31.51 1.94 -17.39
C GLY A 35 30.78 1.04 -18.40
N ARG A 36 29.82 0.23 -17.93
CA ARG A 36 29.02 -0.70 -18.73
C ARG A 36 27.73 -1.04 -18.00
N ARG A 37 26.70 -1.46 -18.75
CA ARG A 37 25.47 -1.96 -18.14
C ARG A 37 25.75 -3.24 -17.35
N VAL A 38 25.50 -3.20 -16.05
CA VAL A 38 25.63 -4.36 -15.16
C VAL A 38 24.29 -5.09 -15.00
N LEU A 39 24.30 -6.25 -14.35
CA LEU A 39 23.06 -6.89 -13.95
C LEU A 39 22.39 -6.08 -12.82
N PRO A 40 21.05 -5.97 -12.81
CA PRO A 40 20.33 -5.35 -11.70
C PRO A 40 20.68 -6.05 -10.38
N PRO A 41 21.07 -5.31 -9.33
CA PRO A 41 21.32 -5.89 -8.02
C PRO A 41 20.02 -6.41 -7.40
N CYS A 42 20.12 -7.42 -6.53
CA CYS A 42 19.00 -7.86 -5.70
C CYS A 42 18.76 -6.80 -4.60
N CYS A 43 17.91 -5.82 -4.90
CA CYS A 43 17.57 -4.72 -4.00
C CYS A 43 16.06 -4.43 -4.05
N LYS A 44 15.53 -3.84 -2.98
CA LYS A 44 14.15 -3.42 -2.87
C LYS A 44 14.01 -2.12 -2.07
N THR A 45 13.09 -1.28 -2.52
CA THR A 45 12.64 -0.09 -1.80
C THR A 45 11.60 -0.47 -0.76
N VAL A 46 11.74 0.03 0.47
CA VAL A 46 10.73 -0.14 1.52
C VAL A 46 9.75 1.03 1.45
N HIS A 47 8.51 0.75 1.07
CA HIS A 47 7.42 1.74 1.03
C HIS A 47 6.57 1.65 2.29
N ILE A 48 6.48 2.74 3.05
CA ILE A 48 5.72 2.79 4.32
C ILE A 48 4.57 3.77 4.16
N SER A 49 3.34 3.32 4.44
CA SER A 49 2.15 4.17 4.48
C SER A 49 1.66 4.30 5.93
N LEU A 50 1.71 5.52 6.47
CA LEU A 50 1.22 5.83 7.82
C LEU A 50 -0.07 6.65 7.72
N PHE A 51 -1.07 6.25 8.49
CA PHE A 51 -2.40 6.86 8.47
C PHE A 51 -2.76 7.36 9.87
N PHE A 52 -3.08 8.65 9.93
CA PHE A 52 -3.57 9.31 11.14
C PHE A 52 -5.00 9.76 10.87
N ASP A 53 -5.95 9.21 11.64
CA ASP A 53 -7.36 9.55 11.47
C ASP A 53 -7.75 10.78 12.33
N GLY A 54 -8.92 11.34 12.04
CA GLY A 54 -9.48 12.48 12.76
C GLY A 54 -9.85 12.20 14.21
N THR A 55 -10.07 13.27 14.97
CA THR A 55 -10.45 13.20 16.39
C THR A 55 -11.75 12.44 16.58
N GLY A 56 -11.76 11.47 17.51
CA GLY A 56 -12.93 10.66 17.80
C GLY A 56 -13.21 9.54 16.79
N ASN A 57 -12.43 9.43 15.72
CA ASN A 57 -12.56 8.35 14.75
C ASN A 57 -11.83 7.09 15.25
N ASN A 58 -12.45 5.93 15.05
CA ASN A 58 -11.91 4.66 15.48
C ASN A 58 -12.22 3.58 14.44
N LEU A 59 -11.19 3.08 13.76
CA LEU A 59 -11.34 2.07 12.71
C LEU A 59 -12.18 0.87 13.16
N ASN A 60 -11.91 0.33 14.35
CA ASN A 60 -12.60 -0.87 14.82
C ASN A 60 -14.10 -0.60 15.04
N ASN A 61 -14.42 0.48 15.74
CA ASN A 61 -15.80 0.86 16.02
C ASN A 61 -16.55 1.24 14.74
N ASP A 62 -15.98 2.12 13.93
CA ASP A 62 -16.66 2.79 12.82
C ASP A 62 -16.85 1.87 11.61
N LEU A 63 -16.04 0.81 11.49
CA LEU A 63 -16.12 -0.14 10.39
C LEU A 63 -16.74 -1.49 10.78
N TYR A 64 -16.53 -1.97 12.02
CA TYR A 64 -16.94 -3.33 12.40
C TYR A 64 -18.08 -3.39 13.40
N LEU A 65 -18.16 -2.43 14.35
CA LEU A 65 -19.13 -2.51 15.46
C LEU A 65 -20.37 -1.62 15.24
N SER A 66 -20.20 -0.46 14.63
CA SER A 66 -21.27 0.52 14.41
C SER A 66 -22.32 0.04 13.40
N ASN A 67 -23.57 0.41 13.66
CA ASN A 67 -24.67 0.22 12.72
C ASN A 67 -25.52 1.52 12.68
N PRO A 68 -25.50 2.29 11.58
CA PRO A 68 -24.79 2.01 10.33
C PRO A 68 -23.27 2.16 10.45
N LYS A 69 -22.53 1.44 9.60
CA LYS A 69 -21.08 1.62 9.47
C LYS A 69 -20.76 2.99 8.89
N HIS A 70 -19.76 3.66 9.43
CA HIS A 70 -19.37 5.02 9.05
C HIS A 70 -17.86 5.22 9.01
N PRO A 71 -17.10 4.42 8.22
CA PRO A 71 -15.65 4.56 8.13
C PRO A 71 -15.26 5.88 7.44
N THR A 72 -14.20 6.50 7.96
CA THR A 72 -13.63 7.75 7.46
C THR A 72 -12.91 7.55 6.11
N ASN A 73 -12.57 8.65 5.43
CA ASN A 73 -11.74 8.56 4.23
C ASN A 73 -10.35 7.96 4.51
N VAL A 74 -9.77 8.25 5.68
CA VAL A 74 -8.46 7.73 6.10
C VAL A 74 -8.54 6.23 6.30
N ALA A 75 -9.56 5.75 7.03
CA ALA A 75 -9.82 4.32 7.21
C ALA A 75 -10.03 3.59 5.86
N ARG A 76 -10.76 4.21 4.92
CA ARG A 76 -10.95 3.65 3.57
C ARG A 76 -9.66 3.56 2.78
N LEU A 77 -8.81 4.59 2.84
CA LEU A 77 -7.49 4.59 2.19
C LEU A 77 -6.54 3.57 2.81
N PHE A 78 -6.53 3.46 4.14
CA PHE A 78 -5.73 2.46 4.86
C PHE A 78 -6.06 1.05 4.38
N ARG A 79 -7.34 0.70 4.29
CA ARG A 79 -7.79 -0.61 3.80
C ARG A 79 -7.51 -0.86 2.32
N ALA A 80 -7.50 0.18 1.50
CA ALA A 80 -7.17 0.07 0.09
C ALA A 80 -5.65 0.01 -0.17
N SER A 81 -4.81 0.20 0.87
CA SER A 81 -3.36 0.22 0.75
C SER A 81 -2.75 -1.19 0.80
N ILE A 82 -1.64 -1.37 0.09
CA ILE A 82 -0.88 -2.62 0.10
C ILE A 82 -0.10 -2.73 1.41
N GLY A 83 -0.06 -3.91 2.01
CA GLY A 83 0.72 -4.18 3.23
C GLY A 83 -0.08 -4.85 4.36
N ASP A 84 -1.40 -4.93 4.22
CA ASP A 84 -2.24 -5.65 5.18
C ASP A 84 -1.82 -7.14 5.25
N GLY A 85 -1.75 -7.67 6.47
CA GLY A 85 -1.30 -9.03 6.74
C GLY A 85 0.23 -9.29 6.67
N HIS A 86 1.09 -8.31 6.38
CA HIS A 86 2.55 -8.51 6.39
C HIS A 86 3.35 -7.40 7.07
N ALA A 87 2.85 -6.15 7.10
CA ALA A 87 3.53 -5.04 7.78
C ALA A 87 2.49 -4.13 8.46
N GLY A 88 2.32 -4.29 9.78
CA GLY A 88 1.35 -3.51 10.56
C GLY A 88 0.74 -4.20 11.79
N GLY A 89 1.11 -5.46 12.09
CA GLY A 89 0.68 -6.12 13.32
C GLY A 89 -0.76 -6.65 13.34
N THR A 90 -1.43 -6.76 12.19
CA THR A 90 -2.73 -7.45 12.07
C THR A 90 -2.59 -8.95 11.83
N THR A 91 -1.36 -9.49 11.81
CA THR A 91 -1.13 -10.93 11.80
C THR A 91 -1.40 -11.52 13.18
N HIS A 92 -2.58 -12.12 13.31
CA HIS A 92 -2.98 -13.10 14.34
C HIS A 92 -3.43 -12.56 15.70
N GLY A 93 -4.72 -12.20 15.76
CA GLY A 93 -5.53 -12.31 16.97
C GLY A 93 -6.85 -12.99 16.65
N SER A 94 -6.94 -14.31 16.83
CA SER A 94 -8.17 -15.13 16.72
C SER A 94 -8.79 -15.26 15.31
N SER A 95 -9.34 -16.44 15.01
CA SER A 95 -10.04 -16.80 13.77
C SER A 95 -11.21 -15.88 13.40
N ILE A 96 -11.67 -15.04 14.33
CA ILE A 96 -12.72 -14.04 14.10
C ILE A 96 -12.19 -12.83 13.30
N ALA A 97 -10.92 -12.47 13.44
CA ALA A 97 -10.35 -11.30 12.76
C ALA A 97 -10.08 -11.51 11.26
N ARG A 98 -9.91 -12.76 10.82
CA ARG A 98 -9.75 -13.09 9.39
C ARG A 98 -10.96 -12.68 8.55
N GLY A 99 -12.17 -12.72 9.11
CA GLY A 99 -13.39 -12.26 8.42
C GLY A 99 -13.54 -10.74 8.38
N LEU A 100 -12.66 -9.97 9.02
CA LEU A 100 -12.75 -8.51 9.14
C LEU A 100 -11.81 -7.76 8.18
N THR A 101 -10.78 -8.42 7.66
CA THR A 101 -9.86 -7.84 6.67
C THR A 101 -10.14 -8.32 5.25
N ASP A 102 -10.76 -9.50 5.09
CA ASP A 102 -11.10 -10.08 3.79
C ASP A 102 -12.46 -9.55 3.27
N ALA A 103 -12.49 -8.29 2.85
CA ALA A 103 -13.55 -7.73 1.98
C ALA A 103 -13.07 -6.47 1.25
#